data_AF-A0A7C4LU29-F1
#
_entry.id   AF-A0A7C4LU29-F1
#
_cell.length_a   1.000
_cell.length_b   1.000
_cell.length_c   1.000
_cell.angle_alpha   90.00
_cell.angle_beta   90.00
_cell.angle_gamma   90.00
#
_symmetry.space_group_name_H-M   'P 1'
#
loop_
_entity.id
_entity.type
_entity.pdbx_description
1 polymer ?
#
loop_
_entity_poly.entity_id
_entity_poly.type
_entity_poly.pdbx_seq_one_letter_code
_entity_poly.pdbx_strand_id
1 'polypeptide(L)'
;MITSESIANLLAGMGISLGAMNIMDSAYSCVDDAFIGKFAGQFADAMFRLGLTYRPEQFDCDDYAWLAWALIRASHAASGKRETGVAVAVAIYTPELTFERHARVMFIVKRDGEHKAVWWEPQGTKTVEMTPDEIESISLLVM
;
A
#
# COMPACT_ATOMS: atom_id res chain seq x y z
N MET A 1 -16.81 1.41 -7.31
CA MET A 1 -16.44 1.90 -5.97
C MET A 1 -16.40 0.74 -5.01
N ILE A 2 -15.48 0.74 -4.06
CA ILE A 2 -15.40 -0.23 -2.97
C ILE A 2 -15.91 0.41 -1.67
N THR A 3 -16.46 -0.37 -0.74
CA THR A 3 -16.97 0.12 0.55
C THR A 3 -16.02 -0.26 1.68
N SER A 4 -16.03 0.47 2.80
CA SER A 4 -15.24 0.11 3.99
C SER A 4 -15.56 -1.30 4.49
N GLU A 5 -16.82 -1.75 4.38
CA GLU A 5 -17.23 -3.13 4.66
C GLU A 5 -16.57 -4.14 3.71
N SER A 6 -16.51 -3.85 2.41
CA SER A 6 -15.83 -4.70 1.44
C SER A 6 -14.33 -4.81 1.73
N ILE A 7 -13.72 -3.71 2.18
CA ILE A 7 -12.31 -3.69 2.59
C ILE A 7 -12.10 -4.52 3.86
N ALA A 8 -12.96 -4.35 4.86
CA ALA A 8 -12.90 -5.12 6.10
C ALA A 8 -13.07 -6.61 5.86
N ASN A 9 -14.02 -7.02 5.00
CA ASN A 9 -14.23 -8.41 4.62
C ASN A 9 -13.03 -8.98 3.85
N LEU A 10 -12.43 -8.21 2.95
CA LEU A 10 -11.22 -8.61 2.24
C LEU A 10 -10.07 -8.86 3.23
N LEU A 11 -9.81 -7.92 4.14
CA LEU A 11 -8.77 -8.04 5.15
C LEU A 11 -9.02 -9.22 6.11
N ALA A 12 -10.27 -9.40 6.56
CA ALA A 12 -10.64 -10.52 7.40
C ALA A 12 -10.42 -11.87 6.70
N GLY A 13 -10.71 -11.96 5.40
CA GLY A 13 -10.41 -13.14 4.58
C GLY A 13 -8.91 -13.44 4.44
N MET A 14 -8.06 -12.44 4.64
CA MET A 14 -6.60 -12.58 4.70
C MET A 14 -6.09 -12.83 6.13
N GLY A 15 -6.94 -12.84 7.15
CA GLY A 15 -6.51 -12.93 8.55
C GLY A 15 -5.94 -11.62 9.11
N ILE A 16 -6.19 -10.47 8.46
CA ILE A 16 -5.75 -9.14 8.88
C ILE A 16 -6.89 -8.39 9.57
N SER A 17 -6.62 -7.87 10.78
CA SER A 17 -7.56 -6.96 11.47
C SER A 17 -7.59 -5.59 10.81
N LEU A 18 -8.77 -4.97 10.67
CA LEU A 18 -8.91 -3.62 10.13
C LEU A 18 -8.09 -2.58 10.92
N GLY A 19 -7.92 -2.79 12.23
CA GLY A 19 -7.12 -1.91 13.10
C GLY A 19 -5.61 -1.99 12.86
N ALA A 20 -5.13 -3.00 12.12
CA ALA A 20 -3.72 -3.19 11.81
C ALA A 20 -3.24 -2.33 10.64
N MET A 21 -4.17 -1.72 9.91
CA MET A 21 -3.87 -0.99 8.69
C MET A 21 -4.47 0.41 8.71
N ASN A 22 -3.65 1.40 8.34
CA ASN A 22 -4.11 2.76 8.15
C ASN A 22 -4.75 2.91 6.76
N ILE A 23 -6.04 2.57 6.65
CA ILE A 23 -6.84 2.76 5.44
C ILE A 23 -7.51 4.13 5.53
N MET A 24 -7.04 5.10 4.74
CA MET A 24 -7.60 6.46 4.77
C MET A 24 -7.89 7.00 3.38
N ASP A 25 -9.12 6.75 2.93
CA ASP A 25 -9.88 7.60 2.00
C ASP A 25 -11.37 7.30 2.21
N SER A 26 -12.28 8.24 1.95
CA SER A 26 -13.73 8.03 2.05
C SER A 26 -14.38 7.76 0.69
N ALA A 27 -13.62 7.91 -0.39
CA ALA A 27 -14.05 7.68 -1.76
C ALA A 27 -13.14 6.66 -2.42
N TYR A 28 -13.56 5.40 -2.42
CA TYR A 28 -12.69 4.32 -2.88
C TYR A 28 -13.02 3.91 -4.32
N SER A 29 -12.18 4.33 -5.25
CA SER A 29 -12.06 3.73 -6.57
C SER A 29 -11.03 2.59 -6.52
N CYS A 30 -11.38 1.45 -7.09
CA CYS A 30 -10.43 0.37 -7.31
C CYS A 30 -9.56 0.75 -8.51
N VAL A 31 -8.25 0.58 -8.36
CA VAL A 31 -7.30 0.78 -9.45
C VAL A 31 -7.02 -0.53 -10.17
N ASP A 32 -6.38 -0.45 -11.33
CA ASP A 32 -5.89 -1.61 -12.09
C ASP A 32 -4.35 -1.66 -12.09
N ASP A 33 -3.79 -2.72 -12.66
CA ASP A 33 -2.34 -2.93 -12.69
C ASP A 33 -1.61 -1.89 -13.55
N ALA A 34 -2.29 -1.36 -14.58
CA ALA A 34 -1.74 -0.30 -15.42
C ALA A 34 -1.57 1.00 -14.65
N PHE A 35 -2.54 1.34 -13.79
CA PHE A 35 -2.43 2.47 -12.87
C PHE A 35 -1.27 2.28 -11.90
N ILE A 36 -1.14 1.10 -11.28
CA ILE A 36 -0.07 0.81 -10.32
C ILE A 36 1.30 0.94 -11.00
N GLY A 37 1.48 0.37 -12.20
CA GLY A 37 2.73 0.47 -12.95
C GLY A 37 3.08 1.91 -13.34
N LYS A 38 2.09 2.70 -13.79
CA LYS A 38 2.30 4.12 -14.09
C LYS A 38 2.66 4.92 -12.85
N PHE A 39 1.95 4.70 -11.74
CA PHE A 39 2.22 5.34 -10.46
C PHE A 39 3.63 4.99 -9.95
N ALA A 40 4.03 3.72 -10.02
CA ALA A 40 5.35 3.27 -9.63
C ALA A 40 6.47 3.98 -10.40
N GLY A 41 6.31 4.16 -11.71
CA GLY A 41 7.25 4.92 -12.53
C GLY A 41 7.32 6.41 -12.15
N GLN A 42 6.16 7.03 -11.89
CA GLN A 42 6.09 8.44 -11.45
C GLN A 42 6.71 8.64 -10.07
N PHE A 43 6.47 7.70 -9.15
CA PHE A 43 7.07 7.70 -7.83
C PHE A 43 8.60 7.57 -7.92
N ALA A 44 9.11 6.62 -8.71
CA ALA A 44 10.54 6.44 -8.91
C ALA A 44 11.21 7.71 -9.51
N ASP A 45 10.59 8.36 -10.50
CA ASP A 45 11.08 9.64 -11.04
C ASP A 45 11.08 10.76 -9.99
N ALA A 46 10.04 10.84 -9.15
CA ALA A 46 9.98 11.81 -8.06
C ALA A 46 11.11 11.58 -7.03
N MET A 47 11.33 10.33 -6.62
CA MET A 47 12.41 9.95 -5.71
C MET A 47 13.79 10.32 -6.28
N PHE A 48 14.01 10.00 -7.57
CA PHE A 48 15.24 10.36 -8.28
C PHE A 48 15.47 11.87 -8.31
N ARG A 49 14.45 12.66 -8.66
CA ARG A 49 14.53 14.13 -8.72
C ARG A 49 14.80 14.77 -7.36
N LEU A 50 14.29 14.19 -6.29
CA LEU A 50 14.53 14.63 -4.91
C LEU A 50 15.91 14.19 -4.38
N GLY A 51 16.64 13.35 -5.12
CA GLY A 51 17.91 12.79 -4.67
C GLY A 51 17.75 11.82 -3.48
N LEU A 52 16.55 11.28 -3.29
CA LEU A 52 16.24 10.35 -2.21
C LEU A 52 16.56 8.93 -2.66
N THR A 53 17.51 8.31 -1.96
CA THR A 53 17.93 6.93 -2.18
C THR A 53 17.88 6.18 -0.87
N TYR A 54 17.60 4.88 -0.92
CA TYR A 54 17.60 4.02 0.26
C TYR A 54 18.89 4.17 1.08
N ARG A 55 18.73 4.42 2.37
CA ARG A 55 19.78 4.49 3.37
C ARG A 55 19.26 3.83 4.64
N PRO A 56 19.83 2.69 5.07
CA PRO A 56 19.42 2.02 6.30
C PRO A 56 19.33 3.02 7.46
N GLU A 57 18.23 2.95 8.22
CA GLU A 57 17.95 3.75 9.43
C GLU A 57 17.84 5.28 9.24
N GLN A 58 18.06 5.79 8.03
CA GLN A 58 17.94 7.23 7.71
C GLN A 58 16.83 7.53 6.71
N PHE A 59 16.67 6.63 5.74
CA PHE A 59 15.68 6.72 4.68
C PHE A 59 15.41 5.31 4.15
N ASP A 60 14.56 4.59 4.86
CA ASP A 60 14.38 3.14 4.68
C ASP A 60 12.98 2.76 4.18
N CYS A 61 12.61 1.48 4.32
CA CYS A 61 11.33 0.96 3.81
C CYS A 61 10.10 1.70 4.37
N ASP A 62 10.15 2.16 5.63
CA ASP A 62 9.05 2.92 6.23
C ASP A 62 8.87 4.25 5.49
N ASP A 63 9.97 4.99 5.27
CA ASP A 63 9.94 6.28 4.59
C ASP A 63 9.42 6.17 3.16
N TYR A 64 9.87 5.16 2.43
CA TYR A 64 9.41 4.86 1.07
C TYR A 64 7.90 4.60 1.02
N ALA A 65 7.38 3.77 1.93
CA ALA A 65 5.96 3.44 1.99
C ALA A 65 5.10 4.65 2.37
N TRP A 66 5.52 5.44 3.35
CA TRP A 66 4.82 6.65 3.77
C TRP A 66 4.83 7.74 2.69
N LEU A 67 5.94 7.94 1.98
CA LEU A 67 6.00 8.91 0.88
C LEU A 67 5.16 8.50 -0.31
N ALA A 68 5.18 7.22 -0.67
CA ALA A 68 4.29 6.71 -1.71
C ALA A 68 2.81 6.95 -1.36
N TRP A 69 2.42 6.63 -0.13
CA TRP A 69 1.08 6.90 0.38
C TRP A 69 0.73 8.40 0.33
N ALA A 70 1.63 9.26 0.80
CA ALA A 70 1.44 10.71 0.77
C ALA A 70 1.27 11.25 -0.66
N LEU A 71 2.04 10.74 -1.62
CA LEU A 71 1.95 11.14 -3.02
C LEU A 71 0.62 10.73 -3.66
N ILE A 72 0.10 9.54 -3.35
CA ILE A 72 -1.23 9.10 -3.83
C ILE A 72 -2.31 10.05 -3.31
N ARG A 73 -2.26 10.38 -2.02
CA ARG A 73 -3.20 11.33 -1.41
C ARG A 73 -3.10 12.73 -1.99
N ALA A 74 -1.88 13.23 -2.20
CA ALA A 74 -1.67 14.53 -2.82
C ALA A 74 -2.20 14.55 -4.26
N SER A 75 -2.02 13.45 -5.00
CA SER A 75 -2.53 13.29 -6.36
C SER A 75 -4.07 13.26 -6.41
N HIS A 76 -4.71 12.55 -5.47
CA HIS A 76 -6.17 12.58 -5.34
C HIS A 76 -6.66 13.99 -5.02
N ALA A 77 -6.07 14.67 -4.02
CA ALA A 77 -6.43 16.03 -3.66
C ALA A 77 -6.29 17.01 -4.83
N ALA A 78 -5.21 16.87 -5.63
CA ALA A 78 -4.96 17.71 -6.81
C ALA A 78 -5.92 17.44 -7.97
N SER A 79 -6.54 16.25 -8.04
CA SER A 79 -7.44 15.89 -9.14
C SER A 79 -8.77 16.67 -9.14
N GLY A 80 -9.16 17.25 -8.00
CA GLY A 80 -10.46 17.92 -7.82
C GLY A 80 -11.68 17.00 -7.92
N LYS A 81 -11.49 15.69 -8.10
CA LYS A 81 -12.56 14.70 -8.24
C LYS A 81 -12.80 14.01 -6.90
N ARG A 82 -13.95 14.30 -6.28
CA ARG A 82 -14.34 13.71 -4.98
C ARG A 82 -14.49 12.18 -4.98
N GLU A 83 -14.79 11.57 -6.12
CA GLU A 83 -15.14 10.13 -6.19
C GLU A 83 -13.97 9.22 -6.64
N THR A 84 -12.79 9.78 -6.88
CA THR A 84 -11.65 9.05 -7.47
C THR A 84 -10.50 8.79 -6.50
N GLY A 85 -10.76 8.77 -5.19
CA GLY A 85 -9.76 8.37 -4.21
C GLY A 85 -9.33 6.93 -4.43
N VAL A 86 -8.06 6.63 -4.19
CA VAL A 86 -7.51 5.28 -4.36
C VAL A 86 -7.51 4.62 -2.98
N ALA A 87 -8.10 3.42 -2.89
CA ALA A 87 -7.99 2.61 -1.70
C ALA A 87 -6.54 2.11 -1.54
N VAL A 88 -5.76 2.83 -0.75
CA VAL A 88 -4.36 2.52 -0.44
C VAL A 88 -4.13 2.51 1.06
N ALA A 89 -3.26 1.62 1.52
CA ALA A 89 -2.81 1.55 2.90
C ALA A 89 -1.31 1.24 2.98
N VAL A 90 -0.70 1.60 4.10
CA VAL A 90 0.66 1.19 4.46
C VAL A 90 0.54 0.06 5.46
N ALA A 91 1.24 -1.05 5.20
CA ALA A 91 1.41 -2.13 6.15
C ALA A 91 2.87 -2.17 6.61
N ILE A 92 3.04 -2.33 7.91
CA ILE A 92 4.32 -2.52 8.58
C ILE A 92 4.29 -3.94 9.13
N TYR A 93 5.35 -4.70 8.96
CA TYR A 93 5.38 -6.12 9.27
C TYR A 93 6.82 -6.59 9.46
N THR A 94 7.04 -7.86 9.83
CA THR A 94 8.38 -8.44 9.99
C THR A 94 8.51 -9.68 9.12
N PRO A 95 9.36 -9.71 8.07
CA PRO A 95 9.58 -10.91 7.28
C PRO A 95 10.25 -12.00 8.10
N GLU A 96 9.80 -13.24 7.92
CA GLU A 96 10.35 -14.43 8.60
C GLU A 96 11.86 -14.58 8.35
N LEU A 97 12.32 -14.32 7.12
CA LEU A 97 13.70 -14.57 6.72
C LEU A 97 14.71 -13.62 7.37
N THR A 98 14.31 -12.39 7.65
CA THR A 98 15.23 -11.35 8.15
C THR A 98 14.98 -10.98 9.60
N PHE A 99 13.76 -11.20 10.11
CA PHE A 99 13.30 -10.67 11.40
C PHE A 99 13.47 -9.15 11.55
N GLU A 100 13.62 -8.44 10.43
CA GLU A 100 13.76 -6.99 10.39
C GLU A 100 12.40 -6.34 10.10
N ARG A 101 12.15 -5.17 10.66
CA ARG A 101 10.91 -4.43 10.38
C ARG A 101 10.90 -3.99 8.91
N HIS A 102 9.80 -4.24 8.21
CA HIS A 102 9.60 -3.89 6.81
C HIS A 102 8.27 -3.17 6.60
N ALA A 103 8.19 -2.33 5.56
CA ALA A 103 6.94 -1.66 5.20
C ALA A 103 6.67 -1.73 3.69
N ARG A 104 5.38 -1.93 3.35
CA ARG A 104 4.88 -2.00 1.98
C ARG A 104 3.58 -1.23 1.83
N VAL A 105 3.24 -0.93 0.59
CA VAL A 105 1.98 -0.28 0.22
C VAL A 105 1.02 -1.34 -0.32
N MET A 106 -0.22 -1.33 0.17
CA MET A 106 -1.30 -2.17 -0.32
C MET A 106 -2.25 -1.34 -1.18
N PHE A 107 -2.49 -1.78 -2.41
CA PHE A 107 -3.60 -1.31 -3.23
C PHE A 107 -4.77 -2.27 -3.13
N ILE A 108 -5.98 -1.74 -3.20
CA ILE A 108 -7.17 -2.57 -3.44
C ILE A 108 -7.60 -2.40 -4.88
N VAL A 109 -7.52 -3.50 -5.63
CA VAL A 109 -7.84 -3.56 -7.06
C VAL A 109 -9.11 -4.35 -7.29
N LYS A 110 -9.71 -4.20 -8.46
CA LYS A 110 -10.80 -5.07 -8.92
C LYS A 110 -10.30 -5.95 -10.07
N ARG A 111 -10.18 -7.26 -9.83
CA ARG A 111 -9.78 -8.25 -10.84
C ARG A 111 -10.87 -9.31 -10.94
N ASP A 112 -11.29 -9.62 -12.17
CA ASP A 112 -12.31 -10.65 -12.45
C ASP A 112 -13.65 -10.44 -11.71
N GLY A 113 -14.00 -9.18 -11.43
CA GLY A 113 -15.22 -8.84 -10.69
C GLY A 113 -15.06 -8.81 -9.16
N GLU A 114 -13.94 -9.30 -8.63
CA GLU A 114 -13.65 -9.39 -7.20
C GLU A 114 -12.65 -8.33 -6.74
N HIS A 115 -12.76 -7.91 -5.48
CA HIS A 115 -11.75 -7.06 -4.86
C HIS A 115 -10.56 -7.89 -4.40
N LYS A 116 -9.34 -7.47 -4.74
CA LYS A 116 -8.10 -8.15 -4.36
C LYS A 116 -7.13 -7.16 -3.75
N ALA A 117 -6.36 -7.61 -2.76
CA ALA A 117 -5.22 -6.87 -2.25
C ALA A 117 -4.01 -7.09 -3.17
N VAL A 118 -3.35 -6.01 -3.57
CA VAL A 118 -2.10 -6.05 -4.33
C VAL A 118 -1.04 -5.32 -3.52
N TRP A 119 -0.01 -6.05 -3.13
CA TRP A 119 1.11 -5.50 -2.37
C TRP A 119 2.17 -4.98 -3.34
N TRP A 120 2.69 -3.80 -3.04
CA TRP A 120 3.67 -3.11 -3.85
C TRP A 120 4.87 -2.70 -3.01
N GLU A 121 6.07 -2.98 -3.54
CA GLU A 121 7.36 -2.61 -2.95
C GLU A 121 7.83 -1.28 -3.56
N PRO A 122 7.69 -0.15 -2.86
CA PRO A 122 7.97 1.17 -3.43
C PRO A 122 9.46 1.36 -3.78
N GLN A 123 10.35 0.58 -3.17
CA GLN A 123 11.78 0.59 -3.50
C GLN A 123 12.08 -0.08 -4.85
N GLY A 124 11.29 -1.07 -5.24
CA GLY A 124 11.57 -1.97 -6.35
C GLY A 124 10.65 -1.81 -7.57
N THR A 125 9.71 -0.88 -7.54
CA THR A 125 8.65 -0.66 -8.56
C THR A 125 7.74 -1.86 -8.84
N LYS A 126 7.94 -3.00 -8.17
CA LYS A 126 7.26 -4.27 -8.45
C LYS A 126 6.17 -4.57 -7.43
N THR A 127 5.11 -5.21 -7.91
CA THR A 127 4.15 -5.88 -7.03
C THR A 127 4.75 -7.18 -6.50
N VAL A 128 4.37 -7.57 -5.30
CA VAL A 128 4.88 -8.74 -4.59
C VAL A 128 3.72 -9.50 -3.96
N GLU A 129 3.93 -10.79 -3.73
CA GLU A 129 3.02 -11.59 -2.90
C GLU A 129 3.56 -11.62 -1.48
N MET A 130 2.66 -11.56 -0.50
CA MET A 130 3.03 -11.72 0.91
C MET A 130 2.98 -13.19 1.32
N THR A 131 3.92 -13.60 2.15
CA THR A 131 3.86 -14.93 2.78
C THR A 131 2.81 -14.95 3.90
N PRO A 132 2.31 -16.14 4.30
CA PRO A 132 1.39 -16.27 5.44
C PRO A 132 1.94 -15.63 6.73
N ASP A 133 3.23 -15.83 7.01
CA ASP A 133 3.89 -15.30 8.22
C ASP A 133 4.01 -13.77 8.18
N GLU A 134 4.33 -13.20 7.01
CA GLU A 134 4.34 -11.75 6.85
C GLU A 134 2.93 -11.16 7.14
N ILE A 135 1.88 -11.83 6.66
CA ILE A 135 0.48 -11.46 6.90
C ILE A 135 0.12 -11.57 8.38
N GLU A 136 0.52 -12.65 9.05
CA GLU A 136 0.30 -12.84 10.49
C GLU A 136 0.98 -11.74 11.31
N SER A 137 2.20 -11.35 10.94
CA SER A 137 2.94 -10.30 11.65
C SER A 137 2.30 -8.91 11.57
N ILE A 138 1.51 -8.61 10.51
CA ILE A 138 0.69 -7.40 10.44
C ILE A 138 -0.36 -7.41 11.56
N SER A 139 -1.03 -8.54 11.75
CA SER A 139 -2.15 -8.68 12.70
C SER A 139 -1.72 -8.57 14.16
N LEU A 140 -0.47 -8.88 14.48
CA LEU A 140 0.08 -8.82 15.83
C LEU A 140 0.40 -7.40 16.31
N LEU A 141 0.44 -6.40 15.42
CA LEU A 141 0.73 -5.01 15.77
C LEU A 141 -0.42 -4.27 16.49
N VAL A 142 -1.56 -4.93 16.70
CA VAL A 142 -2.79 -4.34 17.29
C VAL A 142 -3.09 -4.89 18.70
N MET A 143 -2.20 -5.70 19.28
CA MET A 143 -2.29 -6.14 20.68
C MET A 143 -1.51 -5.22 21.61
#